data_AF-A0A963GDY3-F1
#
_entry.id   AF-A0A963GDY3-F1
#
_cell.length_a   1.000
_cell.length_b   1.000
_cell.length_c   1.000
_cell.angle_alpha   90.00
_cell.angle_beta   90.00
_cell.angle_gamma   90.00
#
_symmetry.space_group_name_H-M   'P 1'
#
loop_
_entity.id
_entity.type
_entity.pdbx_description
1 polymer ?
#
loop_
_entity_poly.entity_id
_entity_poly.type
_entity_poly.pdbx_seq_one_letter_code
_entity_poly.pdbx_strand_id
1 'polypeptide(L)'
;MIDRRTALTFGCAQCALLAGGGALAQAGEWLAPPRFVRPALDTDEGGLWALMDREEKRLRRSPFRIGDAVLHDYLQGIACRLGAEHCPDIRVYALRTPWFNASMAPNGMMQVWSGLLLRVDNEAQLASVVGHEIGHYLQRHTVERLRDAQSRSAFGMVLNIALGGAGALAQLALLAGQLGFSRDQERDADRIGIILMSKAGYDPREAARVWANLRAEAMASGEDPATRSVLFATHPDPGEREKTLTELAGGRGGETGVDAWRARLDPHLLGLLEDELNRGQFDETLVLLARLIGRDGETGRLLFARGEACRLRGGEGDLTRAIADFEKAATLADAPAAAHRSLGLCLQNAGLRGRAAEAYRRYLDLAPNGPDVEMIRTYIKGLQSS
;
A
#
# COMPACT_ATOMS: atom_id res chain seq x y z
N MET A 1 47.86 65.54 -2.48
CA MET A 1 49.27 65.21 -2.26
C MET A 1 49.33 64.01 -1.32
N ILE A 2 49.88 62.88 -1.82
CA ILE A 2 50.79 61.90 -1.14
C ILE A 2 50.29 61.27 0.19
N ASP A 3 50.38 59.97 0.48
CA ASP A 3 50.61 58.70 -0.23
C ASP A 3 50.37 57.56 0.79
N ARG A 4 50.16 56.37 0.23
CA ARG A 4 50.09 55.01 0.77
C ARG A 4 51.20 54.68 1.79
N ARG A 5 50.85 53.90 2.83
CA ARG A 5 51.32 52.51 3.07
C ARG A 5 50.99 52.02 4.48
N THR A 6 50.62 50.73 4.54
CA THR A 6 50.67 49.83 5.71
C THR A 6 49.61 50.01 6.81
N ALA A 7 48.47 49.35 6.63
CA ALA A 7 47.74 48.72 7.74
C ALA A 7 47.48 47.27 7.36
N LEU A 8 48.29 46.39 7.94
CA LEU A 8 48.26 44.95 7.84
C LEU A 8 47.02 44.40 8.56
N THR A 9 46.36 43.44 7.89
CA THR A 9 45.71 42.25 8.45
C THR A 9 44.87 42.41 9.72
N PHE A 10 43.56 42.57 9.56
CA PHE A 10 42.55 41.84 10.35
C PHE A 10 41.24 41.81 9.54
N GLY A 11 41.21 40.91 8.55
CA GLY A 11 40.00 40.61 7.78
C GLY A 11 39.14 39.62 8.57
N CYS A 12 37.96 40.10 8.93
CA CYS A 12 36.88 39.42 9.65
C CYS A 12 36.66 37.97 9.17
N ALA A 13 37.08 36.99 9.96
CA ALA A 13 36.74 35.58 9.78
C ALA A 13 35.38 35.29 10.46
N GLN A 14 34.32 35.92 9.99
CA GLN A 14 32.94 35.67 10.44
C GLN A 14 31.98 36.00 9.29
N CYS A 15 31.83 35.07 8.34
CA CYS A 15 30.64 34.91 7.50
C CYS A 15 30.87 33.78 6.48
N ALA A 16 30.97 32.53 6.92
CA ALA A 16 30.88 31.37 6.01
C ALA A 16 30.67 30.03 6.74
N LEU A 17 29.76 29.92 7.71
CA LEU A 17 29.37 28.62 8.28
C LEU A 17 27.89 28.59 8.66
N LEU A 18 27.01 28.73 7.67
CA LEU A 18 25.61 28.29 7.76
C LEU A 18 25.19 27.66 6.43
N ALA A 19 25.90 26.60 6.04
CA ALA A 19 25.46 25.72 4.98
C ALA A 19 25.32 24.29 5.53
N GLY A 20 24.07 23.85 5.70
CA GLY A 20 23.65 22.48 5.42
C GLY A 20 24.09 21.32 6.34
N GLY A 21 24.62 21.57 7.54
CA GLY A 21 25.14 20.49 8.42
C GLY A 21 24.19 19.94 9.49
N GLY A 22 22.94 20.39 9.57
CA GLY A 22 22.11 20.20 10.77
C GLY A 22 21.43 18.83 10.97
N ALA A 23 21.29 18.01 9.92
CA ALA A 23 20.45 16.80 10.01
C ALA A 23 21.23 15.50 10.36
N LEU A 24 22.56 15.52 10.35
CA LEU A 24 23.38 14.35 10.70
C LEU A 24 23.77 14.30 12.19
N ALA A 25 23.56 15.36 12.95
CA ALA A 25 23.96 15.39 14.36
C ALA A 25 22.97 14.69 15.31
N GLN A 26 21.76 14.34 14.86
CA GLN A 26 20.72 13.72 15.72
C GLN A 26 20.31 12.30 15.32
N ALA A 27 20.65 11.84 14.11
CA ALA A 27 20.58 10.41 13.79
C ALA A 27 21.95 9.80 14.09
N GLY A 28 22.15 9.29 15.31
CA GLY A 28 23.34 8.49 15.63
C GLY A 28 23.55 7.41 14.56
N GLU A 29 24.80 7.08 14.27
CA GLU A 29 25.15 6.10 13.24
C GLU A 29 24.61 4.72 13.65
N TRP A 30 23.39 4.41 13.20
CA TRP A 30 22.80 3.10 13.42
C TRP A 30 23.52 2.09 12.53
N LEU A 31 24.14 1.13 13.19
CA LEU A 31 24.77 -0.03 12.58
C LEU A 31 23.76 -1.17 12.61
N ALA A 32 23.56 -1.80 11.45
CA ALA A 32 22.71 -2.97 11.37
C ALA A 32 23.30 -4.09 12.25
N PRO A 33 22.46 -4.85 12.97
CA PRO A 33 22.95 -6.02 13.69
C PRO A 33 23.51 -7.05 12.70
N PRO A 34 24.41 -7.96 13.14
CA PRO A 34 24.83 -9.08 12.32
C PRO A 34 23.62 -9.96 11.96
N ARG A 35 23.74 -10.72 10.86
CA ARG A 35 22.72 -11.68 10.44
C ARG A 35 22.33 -12.63 11.58
N PHE A 36 21.04 -12.90 11.68
CA PHE A 36 20.53 -13.76 12.73
C PHE A 36 20.83 -15.22 12.45
N VAL A 37 21.36 -15.90 13.46
CA VAL A 37 21.49 -17.37 13.45
C VAL A 37 20.15 -17.95 13.86
N ARG A 38 19.69 -18.98 13.13
CA ARG A 38 18.48 -19.73 13.49
C ARG A 38 18.56 -20.18 14.95
N PRO A 39 17.61 -19.80 15.82
CA PRO A 39 17.59 -20.24 17.21
C PRO A 39 17.38 -21.75 17.33
N ALA A 40 17.91 -22.35 18.41
CA ALA A 40 17.68 -23.75 18.72
C ALA A 40 16.18 -24.03 18.97
N LEU A 41 15.67 -25.16 18.49
CA LEU A 41 14.23 -25.48 18.46
C LEU A 41 13.59 -25.58 19.86
N ASP A 42 14.40 -25.90 20.86
CA ASP A 42 14.01 -25.99 22.27
C ASP A 42 13.88 -24.63 22.97
N THR A 43 14.26 -23.54 22.30
CA THR A 43 13.99 -22.17 22.77
C THR A 43 12.61 -21.70 22.33
N ASP A 44 12.06 -20.72 23.05
CA ASP A 44 10.79 -20.09 22.70
C ASP A 44 10.81 -19.53 21.27
N GLU A 45 11.87 -18.83 20.91
CA GLU A 45 12.07 -18.25 19.59
C GLU A 45 12.27 -19.30 18.50
N GLY A 46 13.00 -20.38 18.78
CA GLY A 46 13.11 -21.51 17.85
C GLY A 46 11.75 -22.13 17.53
N GLY A 47 10.88 -22.23 18.53
CA GLY A 47 9.48 -22.61 18.36
C GLY A 47 8.69 -21.63 17.48
N LEU A 48 8.87 -20.32 17.68
CA LEU A 48 8.25 -19.27 16.85
C LEU A 48 8.67 -19.40 15.38
N TRP A 49 9.98 -19.54 15.12
CA TRP A 49 10.52 -19.69 13.77
C TRP A 49 9.98 -20.96 13.09
N ALA A 50 9.95 -22.09 13.81
CA ALA A 50 9.42 -23.35 13.28
C ALA A 50 7.92 -23.26 12.94
N LEU A 51 7.16 -22.44 13.68
CA LEU A 51 5.78 -22.15 13.33
C LEU A 51 5.68 -21.28 12.08
N MET A 52 6.46 -20.21 11.98
CA MET A 52 6.47 -19.36 10.78
C MET A 52 6.90 -20.15 9.55
N ASP A 53 7.82 -21.11 9.68
CA ASP A 53 8.20 -22.01 8.58
C ASP A 53 7.02 -22.84 8.06
N ARG A 54 6.13 -23.29 8.96
CA ARG A 54 4.92 -24.04 8.57
C ARG A 54 3.92 -23.14 7.86
N GLU A 55 3.75 -21.93 8.34
CA GLU A 55 2.84 -20.97 7.72
C GLU A 55 3.38 -20.47 6.38
N GLU A 56 4.68 -20.25 6.24
CA GLU A 56 5.31 -19.93 4.98
C GLU A 56 5.06 -21.04 3.94
N LYS A 57 5.15 -22.32 4.34
CA LYS A 57 4.82 -23.45 3.47
C LYS A 57 3.36 -23.45 3.01
N ARG A 58 2.43 -23.03 3.87
CA ARG A 58 1.00 -22.87 3.52
C ARG A 58 0.79 -21.70 2.58
N LEU A 59 1.39 -20.55 2.90
CA LEU A 59 1.32 -19.33 2.11
C LEU A 59 1.84 -19.54 0.69
N ARG A 60 2.95 -20.26 0.52
CA ARG A 60 3.50 -20.64 -0.80
C ARG A 60 2.50 -21.42 -1.68
N ARG A 61 1.49 -22.05 -1.09
CA ARG A 61 0.44 -22.81 -1.78
C ARG A 61 -0.93 -22.11 -1.76
N SER A 62 -0.99 -20.91 -1.19
CA SER A 62 -2.24 -20.17 -1.03
C SER A 62 -2.78 -19.71 -2.38
N PRO A 63 -4.09 -19.86 -2.64
CA PRO A 63 -4.72 -19.30 -3.84
C PRO A 63 -4.73 -17.77 -3.82
N PHE A 64 -4.54 -17.15 -2.65
CA PHE A 64 -4.44 -15.70 -2.52
C PHE A 64 -3.05 -15.16 -2.90
N ARG A 65 -2.03 -16.01 -3.11
CA ARG A 65 -0.71 -15.53 -3.51
C ARG A 65 -0.75 -15.02 -4.96
N ILE A 66 -0.26 -13.81 -5.18
CA ILE A 66 -0.05 -13.29 -6.54
C ILE A 66 1.17 -14.03 -7.13
N GLY A 67 0.91 -14.92 -8.09
CA GLY A 67 1.90 -15.85 -8.65
C GLY A 67 2.75 -15.28 -9.81
N ASP A 68 2.77 -13.97 -10.00
CA ASP A 68 3.53 -13.32 -11.06
C ASP A 68 5.01 -13.23 -10.69
N ALA A 69 5.87 -13.89 -11.46
CA ALA A 69 7.30 -13.97 -11.19
C ALA A 69 7.99 -12.59 -11.33
N VAL A 70 7.51 -11.76 -12.25
CA VAL A 70 8.08 -10.45 -12.54
C VAL A 70 7.86 -9.48 -11.37
N LEU A 71 6.65 -9.44 -10.83
CA LEU A 71 6.31 -8.69 -9.64
C LEU A 71 7.04 -9.26 -8.41
N HIS A 72 7.09 -10.59 -8.26
CA HIS A 72 7.81 -11.24 -7.17
C HIS A 72 9.29 -10.83 -7.12
N ASP A 73 10.00 -10.98 -8.24
CA ASP A 73 11.43 -10.64 -8.34
C ASP A 73 11.68 -9.15 -8.07
N TYR A 74 10.77 -8.29 -8.52
CA TYR A 74 10.85 -6.86 -8.28
C TYR A 74 10.67 -6.50 -6.79
N LEU A 75 9.66 -7.07 -6.13
CA LEU A 75 9.44 -6.88 -4.69
C LEU A 75 10.61 -7.43 -3.86
N GLN A 76 11.12 -8.61 -4.22
CA GLN A 76 12.29 -9.22 -3.60
C GLN A 76 13.54 -8.35 -3.80
N GLY A 77 13.70 -7.74 -4.98
CA GLY A 77 14.78 -6.79 -5.29
C GLY A 77 14.78 -5.57 -4.38
N ILE A 78 13.62 -4.93 -4.17
CA ILE A 78 13.46 -3.80 -3.25
C ILE A 78 13.85 -4.21 -1.82
N ALA A 79 13.30 -5.33 -1.33
CA ALA A 79 13.57 -5.80 0.01
C ALA A 79 15.05 -6.18 0.22
N CYS A 80 15.69 -6.77 -0.79
CA CYS A 80 17.13 -7.07 -0.76
C CYS A 80 18.00 -5.81 -0.80
N ARG A 81 17.63 -4.80 -1.60
CA ARG A 81 18.33 -3.51 -1.64
C ARG A 81 18.31 -2.82 -0.27
N LEU A 82 17.18 -2.90 0.44
CA LEU A 82 17.02 -2.36 1.79
C LEU A 82 17.72 -3.21 2.85
N GLY A 83 17.55 -4.53 2.79
CA GLY A 83 18.11 -5.48 3.78
C GLY A 83 19.63 -5.66 3.68
N ALA A 84 20.23 -5.33 2.53
CA ALA A 84 21.66 -5.44 2.25
C ALA A 84 22.20 -6.83 2.64
N GLU A 85 23.06 -6.91 3.66
CA GLU A 85 23.62 -8.17 4.14
C GLU A 85 22.56 -9.19 4.60
N HIS A 86 21.38 -8.72 5.04
CA HIS A 86 20.25 -9.55 5.45
C HIS A 86 19.39 -10.04 4.28
N CYS A 87 19.65 -9.65 3.03
CA CYS A 87 18.89 -10.11 1.86
C CYS A 87 18.67 -11.64 1.80
N PRO A 88 19.66 -12.51 2.10
CA PRO A 88 19.44 -13.96 2.08
C PRO A 88 18.44 -14.47 3.13
N ASP A 89 18.13 -13.66 4.15
CA ASP A 89 17.15 -13.99 5.19
C ASP A 89 15.73 -13.59 4.77
N ILE A 90 15.56 -12.71 3.78
CA ILE A 90 14.28 -12.11 3.42
C ILE A 90 13.62 -12.86 2.26
N ARG A 91 12.34 -13.24 2.43
CA ARG A 91 11.54 -13.90 1.38
C ARG A 91 10.18 -13.22 1.26
N VAL A 92 9.95 -12.53 0.15
CA VAL A 92 8.77 -11.69 -0.04
C VAL A 92 7.63 -12.43 -0.76
N TYR A 93 6.40 -12.27 -0.27
CA TYR A 93 5.21 -12.81 -0.90
C TYR A 93 4.10 -11.76 -1.02
N ALA A 94 3.67 -11.51 -2.26
CA ALA A 94 2.51 -10.67 -2.53
C ALA A 94 1.21 -11.46 -2.37
N LEU A 95 0.25 -10.91 -1.62
CA LEU A 95 -1.06 -11.51 -1.36
C LEU A 95 -2.18 -10.64 -1.91
N ARG A 96 -3.16 -11.27 -2.56
CA ARG A 96 -4.39 -10.67 -3.05
C ARG A 96 -5.33 -10.43 -1.86
N THR A 97 -5.08 -9.33 -1.16
CA THR A 97 -5.81 -8.87 0.01
C THR A 97 -5.94 -7.34 -0.10
N PRO A 98 -7.15 -6.79 -0.34
CA PRO A 98 -7.35 -5.38 -0.74
C PRO A 98 -7.18 -4.37 0.40
N TRP A 99 -6.53 -4.76 1.51
CA TRP A 99 -6.26 -3.89 2.63
C TRP A 99 -4.81 -3.42 2.58
N PHE A 100 -4.55 -2.17 2.96
CA PHE A 100 -3.20 -1.65 3.07
C PHE A 100 -2.47 -2.36 4.21
N ASN A 101 -1.48 -3.19 3.89
CA ASN A 101 -0.65 -3.86 4.89
C ASN A 101 0.64 -4.44 4.30
N ALA A 102 1.67 -4.54 5.14
CA ALA A 102 2.81 -5.43 4.98
C ALA A 102 3.21 -5.95 6.36
N SER A 103 3.85 -7.10 6.42
CA SER A 103 4.36 -7.64 7.69
C SER A 103 5.59 -8.49 7.47
N MET A 104 6.49 -8.51 8.45
CA MET A 104 7.67 -9.38 8.44
C MET A 104 7.73 -10.29 9.66
N ALA A 105 7.81 -11.59 9.40
CA ALA A 105 7.88 -12.61 10.43
C ALA A 105 9.33 -12.80 10.94
N PRO A 106 9.54 -13.34 12.16
CA PRO A 106 10.88 -13.53 12.72
C PRO A 106 11.81 -14.44 11.90
N ASN A 107 11.27 -15.34 11.09
CA ASN A 107 12.08 -16.20 10.21
C ASN A 107 12.49 -15.50 8.90
N GLY A 108 12.08 -14.24 8.67
CA GLY A 108 12.35 -13.46 7.47
C GLY A 108 11.34 -13.62 6.32
N MET A 109 10.23 -14.34 6.56
CA MET A 109 9.09 -14.31 5.65
C MET A 109 8.41 -12.94 5.71
N MET A 110 8.31 -12.26 4.57
CA MET A 110 7.59 -10.99 4.43
C MET A 110 6.34 -11.16 3.59
N GLN A 111 5.26 -10.52 4.01
CA GLN A 111 4.02 -10.43 3.26
C GLN A 111 3.76 -9.00 2.83
N VAL A 112 3.28 -8.83 1.61
CA VAL A 112 2.90 -7.53 1.05
C VAL A 112 1.50 -7.67 0.46
N TRP A 113 0.53 -6.91 0.96
CA TRP A 113 -0.86 -7.06 0.56
C TRP A 113 -1.19 -6.19 -0.67
N SER A 114 -2.10 -6.64 -1.52
CA SER A 114 -2.47 -5.94 -2.75
C SER A 114 -3.03 -4.54 -2.50
N GLY A 115 -3.70 -4.31 -1.37
CA GLY A 115 -4.16 -2.97 -0.99
C GLY A 115 -3.02 -1.98 -0.75
N LEU A 116 -1.85 -2.43 -0.30
CA LEU A 116 -0.64 -1.61 -0.22
C LEU A 116 -0.10 -1.31 -1.62
N LEU A 117 0.02 -2.34 -2.49
CA LEU A 117 0.49 -2.16 -3.87
C LEU A 117 -0.38 -1.16 -4.65
N LEU A 118 -1.69 -1.17 -4.47
CA LEU A 118 -2.58 -0.24 -5.16
C LEU A 118 -2.41 1.22 -4.69
N ARG A 119 -2.00 1.45 -3.44
CA ARG A 119 -2.00 2.76 -2.79
C ARG A 119 -0.68 3.52 -2.88
N VAL A 120 0.45 2.83 -3.04
CA VAL A 120 1.76 3.49 -3.20
C VAL A 120 1.91 4.05 -4.62
N ASP A 121 2.40 5.28 -4.71
CA ASP A 121 2.54 6.00 -5.98
C ASP A 121 3.83 5.64 -6.73
N ASN A 122 4.83 5.12 -6.03
CA ASN A 122 6.15 4.86 -6.56
C ASN A 122 6.92 3.83 -5.72
N GLU A 123 8.08 3.40 -6.24
CA GLU A 123 8.95 2.40 -5.62
C GLU A 123 9.46 2.86 -4.25
N ALA A 124 9.78 4.14 -4.07
CA ALA A 124 10.27 4.66 -2.78
C ALA A 124 9.19 4.64 -1.69
N GLN A 125 7.93 4.91 -2.03
CA GLN A 125 6.80 4.74 -1.10
C GLN A 125 6.60 3.27 -0.69
N LEU A 126 6.80 2.34 -1.61
CA LEU A 126 6.81 0.92 -1.26
C LEU A 126 8.01 0.57 -0.37
N ALA A 127 9.19 1.07 -0.73
CA ALA A 127 10.42 0.88 0.01
C ALA A 127 10.35 1.46 1.43
N SER A 128 9.57 2.51 1.67
CA SER A 128 9.38 3.04 3.03
C SER A 128 8.64 2.07 3.93
N VAL A 129 7.57 1.44 3.42
CA VAL A 129 6.80 0.44 4.18
C VAL A 129 7.62 -0.83 4.36
N VAL A 130 8.29 -1.31 3.31
CA VAL A 130 9.17 -2.48 3.39
C VAL A 130 10.35 -2.22 4.35
N GLY A 131 10.95 -1.03 4.31
CA GLY A 131 12.04 -0.62 5.18
C GLY A 131 11.63 -0.54 6.64
N HIS A 132 10.40 -0.06 6.92
CA HIS A 132 9.80 -0.08 8.25
C HIS A 132 9.67 -1.51 8.80
N GLU A 133 9.15 -2.45 8.00
CA GLU A 133 9.04 -3.86 8.38
C GLU A 133 10.39 -4.53 8.60
N ILE A 134 11.39 -4.22 7.77
CA ILE A 134 12.77 -4.65 8.00
C ILE A 134 13.33 -4.04 9.30
N GLY A 135 12.97 -2.81 9.64
CA GLY A 135 13.29 -2.18 10.91
C GLY A 135 12.79 -3.00 12.11
N HIS A 136 11.51 -3.41 12.10
CA HIS A 136 10.96 -4.32 13.12
C HIS A 136 11.70 -5.65 13.19
N TYR A 137 12.01 -6.23 12.03
CA TYR A 137 12.76 -7.49 11.95
C TYR A 137 14.16 -7.37 12.58
N LEU A 138 14.90 -6.33 12.22
CA LEU A 138 16.27 -6.11 12.70
C LEU A 138 16.32 -5.76 14.20
N GLN A 139 15.27 -5.13 14.73
CA GLN A 139 15.15 -4.89 16.18
C GLN A 139 14.46 -6.03 16.94
N ARG A 140 14.09 -7.13 16.27
CA ARG A 140 13.39 -8.28 16.87
C ARG A 140 12.06 -7.93 17.56
N HIS A 141 11.42 -6.81 17.19
CA HIS A 141 10.17 -6.36 17.81
C HIS A 141 9.06 -7.41 17.72
N THR A 142 8.98 -8.15 16.60
CA THR A 142 7.99 -9.23 16.43
C THR A 142 8.24 -10.37 17.42
N VAL A 143 9.49 -10.72 17.72
CA VAL A 143 9.81 -11.75 18.71
C VAL A 143 9.39 -11.29 20.11
N GLU A 144 9.68 -10.04 20.46
CA GLU A 144 9.28 -9.44 21.75
C GLU A 144 7.75 -9.44 21.91
N ARG A 145 7.00 -9.00 20.89
CA ARG A 145 5.52 -9.00 20.92
C ARG A 145 4.94 -10.39 21.09
N LEU A 146 5.49 -11.37 20.39
CA LEU A 146 5.02 -12.76 20.49
C LEU A 146 5.38 -13.38 21.85
N ARG A 147 6.50 -12.98 22.46
CA ARG A 147 6.85 -13.35 23.84
C ARG A 147 5.89 -12.73 24.85
N ASP A 148 5.49 -11.49 24.68
CA ASP A 148 4.54 -10.81 25.58
C ASP A 148 3.12 -11.42 25.48
N ALA A 149 2.76 -12.00 24.33
CA ALA A 149 1.48 -12.66 24.11
C ALA A 149 1.35 -14.06 24.78
N GLN A 150 2.05 -14.30 25.90
CA GLN A 150 2.43 -15.56 26.59
C GLN A 150 1.43 -16.75 26.62
N SER A 151 0.15 -16.59 26.30
CA SER A 151 -0.79 -17.71 26.16
C SER A 151 -0.78 -18.31 24.74
N ARG A 152 -0.69 -19.65 24.65
CA ARG A 152 -0.74 -20.38 23.35
C ARG A 152 -2.00 -20.06 22.53
N SER A 153 -3.11 -19.72 23.19
CA SER A 153 -4.38 -19.33 22.56
C SER A 153 -4.34 -17.93 21.95
N ALA A 154 -3.79 -16.93 22.66
CA ALA A 154 -3.59 -15.60 22.08
C ALA A 154 -2.61 -15.66 20.93
N PHE A 155 -1.52 -16.44 21.08
CA PHE A 155 -0.51 -16.62 20.06
C PHE A 155 -1.03 -17.22 18.74
N GLY A 156 -1.89 -18.25 18.79
CA GLY A 156 -2.52 -18.81 17.59
C GLY A 156 -3.47 -17.82 16.89
N MET A 157 -4.10 -16.94 17.67
CA MET A 157 -4.99 -15.89 17.17
C MET A 157 -4.21 -14.74 16.52
N VAL A 158 -3.13 -14.27 17.17
CA VAL A 158 -2.15 -13.31 16.62
C VAL A 158 -1.69 -13.76 15.25
N LEU A 159 -1.29 -15.03 15.16
CA LEU A 159 -0.76 -15.60 13.96
C LEU A 159 -1.80 -15.65 12.85
N ASN A 160 -3.04 -16.03 13.18
CA ASN A 160 -4.11 -16.02 12.20
C ASN A 160 -4.35 -14.61 11.63
N ILE A 161 -4.26 -13.56 12.46
CA ILE A 161 -4.46 -12.17 12.03
C ILE A 161 -3.27 -11.62 11.24
N ALA A 162 -2.05 -11.80 11.77
CA ALA A 162 -0.81 -11.32 11.17
C ALA A 162 -0.53 -11.97 9.80
N LEU A 163 -1.14 -13.12 9.53
CA LEU A 163 -1.03 -13.85 8.27
C LEU A 163 -2.27 -13.75 7.38
N GLY A 164 -3.21 -12.84 7.66
CA GLY A 164 -4.36 -12.58 6.79
C GLY A 164 -5.44 -13.67 6.80
N GLY A 165 -5.62 -14.36 7.94
CA GLY A 165 -6.69 -15.32 8.15
C GLY A 165 -8.08 -14.72 7.93
N ALA A 166 -8.99 -15.52 7.35
CA ALA A 166 -10.34 -15.09 7.05
C ALA A 166 -11.14 -14.82 8.34
N GLY A 167 -11.70 -13.61 8.45
CA GLY A 167 -12.52 -13.15 9.57
C GLY A 167 -13.08 -11.75 9.29
N ALA A 168 -14.08 -11.32 10.06
CA ALA A 168 -14.60 -9.95 9.94
C ALA A 168 -13.49 -8.95 10.29
N LEU A 169 -13.19 -7.99 9.40
CA LEU A 169 -12.09 -7.04 9.58
C LEU A 169 -12.11 -6.34 10.95
N ALA A 170 -13.28 -5.94 11.44
CA ALA A 170 -13.41 -5.29 12.74
C ALA A 170 -12.95 -6.20 13.90
N GLN A 171 -13.23 -7.50 13.84
CA GLN A 171 -12.76 -8.47 14.84
C GLN A 171 -11.25 -8.70 14.70
N LEU A 172 -10.75 -8.79 13.47
CA LEU A 172 -9.31 -8.90 13.21
C LEU A 172 -8.54 -7.65 13.68
N ALA A 173 -9.08 -6.46 13.45
CA ALA A 173 -8.50 -5.18 13.88
C ALA A 173 -8.50 -5.03 15.40
N LEU A 174 -9.60 -5.40 16.08
CA LEU A 174 -9.66 -5.37 17.54
C LEU A 174 -8.60 -6.28 18.17
N LEU A 175 -8.45 -7.48 17.63
CA LEU A 175 -7.46 -8.45 18.11
C LEU A 175 -6.04 -8.04 17.73
N ALA A 176 -5.84 -7.49 16.54
CA ALA A 176 -4.56 -6.89 16.11
C ALA A 176 -4.11 -5.75 17.02
N GLY A 177 -5.05 -4.91 17.48
CA GLY A 177 -4.77 -3.80 18.38
C GLY A 177 -4.20 -4.24 19.74
N GLN A 178 -4.56 -5.43 20.23
CA GLN A 178 -3.99 -5.99 21.46
C GLN A 178 -2.54 -6.47 21.28
N LEU A 179 -2.10 -6.55 20.03
CA LEU A 179 -0.82 -7.14 19.61
C LEU A 179 0.03 -6.12 18.85
N GLY A 180 -0.43 -4.87 18.79
CA GLY A 180 0.27 -3.78 18.16
C GLY A 180 1.58 -3.47 18.85
N PHE A 181 2.51 -2.93 18.07
CA PHE A 181 3.80 -2.51 18.58
C PHE A 181 3.66 -1.30 19.52
N SER A 182 4.59 -1.18 20.47
CA SER A 182 4.63 0.02 21.31
C SER A 182 5.02 1.25 20.50
N ARG A 183 4.70 2.44 21.02
CA ARG A 183 5.10 3.71 20.39
C ARG A 183 6.62 3.82 20.20
N ASP A 184 7.41 3.27 21.12
CA ASP A 184 8.87 3.29 21.01
C ASP A 184 9.36 2.33 19.93
N GLN A 185 8.76 1.13 19.82
CA GLN A 185 9.07 0.18 18.74
C GLN A 185 8.73 0.75 17.35
N GLU A 186 7.60 1.45 17.20
CA GLU A 186 7.25 2.15 15.96
C GLU A 186 8.24 3.27 15.62
N ARG A 187 8.64 4.09 16.60
CA ARG A 187 9.64 5.15 16.40
C ARG A 187 10.99 4.60 15.97
N ASP A 188 11.42 3.49 16.56
CA ASP A 188 12.66 2.83 16.17
C ASP A 188 12.58 2.25 14.76
N ALA A 189 11.47 1.59 14.40
CA ALA A 189 11.26 1.05 13.07
C ALA A 189 11.16 2.16 12.00
N ASP A 190 10.48 3.28 12.27
CA ASP A 190 10.44 4.46 11.40
C ASP A 190 11.84 5.03 11.17
N ARG A 191 12.60 5.24 12.25
CA ARG A 191 13.97 5.77 12.18
C ARG A 191 14.89 4.85 11.37
N ILE A 192 14.83 3.55 11.62
CA ILE A 192 15.64 2.56 10.88
C ILE A 192 15.19 2.50 9.42
N GLY A 193 13.89 2.47 9.15
CA GLY A 193 13.34 2.47 7.79
C GLY A 193 13.86 3.64 6.96
N ILE A 194 13.86 4.85 7.50
CA ILE A 194 14.43 6.05 6.84
C ILE A 194 15.94 5.91 6.58
N ILE A 195 16.68 5.34 7.53
CA ILE A 195 18.12 5.06 7.36
C ILE A 195 18.34 4.03 6.24
N LEU A 196 17.56 2.96 6.20
CA LEU A 196 17.64 1.92 5.17
C LEU A 196 17.29 2.48 3.78
N MET A 197 16.23 3.27 3.67
CA MET A 197 15.88 3.98 2.43
C MET A 197 17.03 4.87 1.95
N SER A 198 17.57 5.69 2.84
CA SER A 198 18.68 6.60 2.52
C SER A 198 19.93 5.83 2.05
N LYS A 199 20.28 4.73 2.74
CA LYS A 199 21.41 3.86 2.36
C LYS A 199 21.18 3.14 1.03
N ALA A 200 19.94 2.76 0.76
CA ALA A 200 19.54 2.15 -0.51
C ALA A 200 19.48 3.17 -1.67
N GLY A 201 19.45 4.47 -1.40
CA GLY A 201 19.35 5.53 -2.41
C GLY A 201 17.92 5.94 -2.77
N TYR A 202 16.92 5.47 -2.02
CA TYR A 202 15.53 5.91 -2.16
C TYR A 202 15.30 7.28 -1.53
N ASP A 203 14.33 8.02 -2.05
CA ASP A 203 13.90 9.28 -1.45
C ASP A 203 13.13 9.05 -0.13
N PRO A 204 13.70 9.37 1.05
CA PRO A 204 13.05 9.11 2.33
C PRO A 204 11.82 10.00 2.57
N ARG A 205 11.66 11.11 1.82
CA ARG A 205 10.52 12.02 1.96
C ARG A 205 9.20 11.37 1.52
N GLU A 206 9.29 10.33 0.71
CA GLU A 206 8.13 9.55 0.26
C GLU A 206 7.45 8.79 1.41
N ALA A 207 8.16 8.47 2.49
CA ALA A 207 7.59 7.81 3.66
C ALA A 207 6.44 8.63 4.30
N ALA A 208 6.64 9.94 4.48
CA ALA A 208 5.61 10.81 5.04
C ALA A 208 4.39 10.95 4.09
N ARG A 209 4.62 10.92 2.77
CA ARG A 209 3.54 11.01 1.77
C ARG A 209 2.61 9.81 1.81
N VAL A 210 3.12 8.60 2.09
CA VAL A 210 2.28 7.41 2.27
C VAL A 210 1.24 7.65 3.37
N TRP A 211 1.68 8.14 4.54
CA TRP A 211 0.78 8.43 5.65
C TRP A 211 -0.19 9.56 5.35
N ALA A 212 0.25 10.63 4.67
CA ALA A 212 -0.63 11.70 4.24
C ALA A 212 -1.74 11.20 3.30
N ASN A 213 -1.40 10.32 2.35
CA ASN A 213 -2.36 9.71 1.43
C ASN A 213 -3.37 8.83 2.18
N LEU A 214 -2.90 7.99 3.12
CA LEU A 214 -3.80 7.16 3.92
C LEU A 214 -4.70 7.99 4.83
N ARG A 215 -4.20 9.09 5.40
CA ARG A 215 -4.99 10.02 6.20
C ARG A 215 -6.07 10.71 5.37
N ALA A 216 -5.79 11.05 4.11
CA ALA A 216 -6.78 11.61 3.21
C ALA A 216 -7.91 10.62 2.89
N GLU A 217 -7.58 9.35 2.64
CA GLU A 217 -8.59 8.27 2.55
C GLU A 217 -9.36 8.17 3.88
N ALA A 218 -8.64 8.24 5.01
CA ALA A 218 -9.22 8.09 6.34
C ALA A 218 -10.33 9.11 6.66
N MET A 219 -10.05 10.37 6.35
CA MET A 219 -10.99 11.46 6.61
C MET A 219 -12.27 11.36 5.78
N ALA A 220 -12.28 10.62 4.66
CA ALA A 220 -13.44 10.55 3.78
C ALA A 220 -14.55 9.62 4.25
N SER A 221 -14.25 8.52 4.96
CA SER A 221 -15.32 7.64 5.48
C SER A 221 -15.92 8.10 6.81
N GLY A 222 -15.27 9.04 7.52
CA GLY A 222 -15.67 9.42 8.88
C GLY A 222 -15.43 8.35 9.96
N GLU A 223 -14.83 7.20 9.62
CA GLU A 223 -14.50 6.12 10.57
C GLU A 223 -13.15 6.34 11.28
N ASP A 224 -13.01 5.78 12.48
CA ASP A 224 -11.77 5.77 13.26
C ASP A 224 -10.65 5.01 12.49
N PRO A 225 -9.51 5.65 12.18
CA PRO A 225 -8.36 5.01 11.53
C PRO A 225 -7.93 3.67 12.15
N ALA A 226 -8.05 3.50 13.47
CA ALA A 226 -7.65 2.27 14.17
C ALA A 226 -8.52 1.05 13.82
N THR A 227 -9.76 1.26 13.38
CA THR A 227 -10.69 0.20 12.96
C THR A 227 -10.58 -0.16 11.48
N ARG A 228 -9.72 0.57 10.75
CA ARG A 228 -9.79 0.74 9.29
C ARG A 228 -8.91 -0.23 8.50
N SER A 229 -7.78 -0.62 9.07
CA SER A 229 -6.90 -1.67 8.54
C SER A 229 -6.22 -2.36 9.70
N VAL A 230 -5.91 -3.65 9.50
CA VAL A 230 -5.02 -4.40 10.40
C VAL A 230 -3.70 -3.66 10.59
N LEU A 231 -3.18 -2.95 9.57
CA LEU A 231 -1.97 -2.13 9.72
C LEU A 231 -2.13 -1.03 10.77
N PHE A 232 -3.21 -0.24 10.76
CA PHE A 232 -3.39 0.81 11.78
C PHE A 232 -3.62 0.24 13.18
N ALA A 233 -4.16 -0.98 13.27
CA ALA A 233 -4.29 -1.68 14.53
C ALA A 233 -2.95 -2.22 15.04
N THR A 234 -2.08 -2.77 14.16
CA THR A 234 -0.76 -3.29 14.56
C THR A 234 0.32 -2.21 14.66
N HIS A 235 0.19 -1.11 13.91
CA HIS A 235 1.10 0.03 13.82
C HIS A 235 0.33 1.32 14.12
N PRO A 236 -0.03 1.57 15.38
CA PRO A 236 -0.81 2.76 15.75
C PRO A 236 -0.05 4.03 15.40
N ASP A 237 -0.72 4.96 14.72
CA ASP A 237 -0.17 6.29 14.47
C ASP A 237 -0.14 7.07 15.80
N PRO A 238 1.03 7.53 16.29
CA PRO A 238 1.10 8.42 17.44
C PRO A 238 0.44 9.80 17.23
N GLY A 239 -0.15 10.07 16.06
CA GLY A 239 -0.77 11.34 15.68
C GLY A 239 0.23 12.37 15.13
N GLU A 240 1.52 12.01 15.11
CA GLU A 240 2.64 12.84 14.66
C GLU A 240 3.57 12.09 13.69
N ARG A 241 3.18 10.90 13.19
CA ARG A 241 4.06 10.07 12.35
C ARG A 241 4.45 10.75 11.04
N GLU A 242 3.50 11.40 10.37
CA GLU A 242 3.75 12.20 9.16
C GLU A 242 4.83 13.27 9.42
N LYS A 243 4.72 13.99 10.54
CA LYS A 243 5.68 15.03 10.95
C LYS A 243 7.05 14.43 11.30
N THR A 244 7.06 13.37 12.10
CA THR A 244 8.29 12.68 12.54
C THR A 244 9.06 12.14 11.34
N LEU A 245 8.38 11.48 10.39
CA LEU A 245 9.00 10.97 9.17
C LEU A 245 9.53 12.10 8.28
N THR A 246 8.83 13.24 8.21
CA THR A 246 9.31 14.42 7.50
C THR A 246 10.59 14.97 8.12
N GLU A 247 10.65 15.05 9.45
CA GLU A 247 11.84 15.50 10.19
C GLU A 247 13.02 14.53 10.01
N LEU A 248 12.78 13.22 10.10
CA LEU A 248 13.78 12.17 9.90
C LEU A 248 14.33 12.15 8.47
N ALA A 249 13.47 12.32 7.46
CA ALA A 249 13.87 12.41 6.06
C ALA A 249 14.74 13.66 5.81
N GLY A 250 14.41 14.77 6.48
CA GLY A 250 15.08 16.05 6.33
C GLY A 250 15.08 16.55 4.89
N GLY A 251 16.17 17.19 4.47
CA GLY A 251 16.33 17.69 3.09
C GLY A 251 16.85 16.65 2.07
N ARG A 252 16.92 15.36 2.44
CA ARG A 252 17.51 14.32 1.58
C ARG A 252 16.54 13.94 0.48
N GLY A 253 17.01 13.95 -0.77
CA GLY A 253 16.30 13.36 -1.90
C GLY A 253 16.82 11.97 -2.23
N GLY A 254 16.27 11.36 -3.26
CA GLY A 254 16.71 10.07 -3.79
C GLY A 254 15.89 9.65 -4.99
N GLU A 255 16.04 8.39 -5.39
CA GLU A 255 15.23 7.79 -6.44
C GLU A 255 13.81 7.53 -5.92
N THR A 256 12.80 7.88 -6.72
CA THR A 256 11.39 7.52 -6.42
C THR A 256 10.94 6.27 -7.15
N GLY A 257 11.50 5.97 -8.32
CA GLY A 257 11.18 4.75 -9.10
C GLY A 257 9.76 4.71 -9.66
N VAL A 258 9.17 5.86 -9.99
CA VAL A 258 7.77 5.98 -10.47
C VAL A 258 7.48 5.09 -11.68
N ASP A 259 8.26 5.21 -12.75
CA ASP A 259 7.97 4.50 -14.01
C ASP A 259 8.21 2.99 -13.89
N ALA A 260 9.28 2.60 -13.18
CA ALA A 260 9.56 1.21 -12.88
C ALA A 260 8.41 0.57 -12.10
N TRP A 261 7.92 1.26 -11.06
CA TRP A 261 6.80 0.78 -10.26
C TRP A 261 5.53 0.63 -11.08
N ARG A 262 5.17 1.66 -11.85
CA ARG A 262 3.97 1.65 -12.70
C ARG A 262 3.98 0.50 -13.69
N ALA A 263 5.11 0.25 -14.35
CA ALA A 263 5.24 -0.83 -15.32
C ALA A 263 5.03 -2.23 -14.69
N ARG A 264 5.39 -2.41 -13.41
CA ARG A 264 5.16 -3.67 -12.67
C ARG A 264 3.74 -3.82 -12.17
N LEU A 265 3.07 -2.72 -11.84
CA LEU A 265 1.70 -2.74 -11.33
C LEU A 265 0.66 -2.85 -12.46
N ASP A 266 0.95 -2.31 -13.64
CA ASP A 266 0.00 -2.17 -14.75
C ASP A 266 -0.72 -3.47 -15.14
N PRO A 267 -0.05 -4.65 -15.27
CA PRO A 267 -0.72 -5.90 -15.61
C PRO A 267 -1.73 -6.36 -14.56
N HIS A 268 -1.59 -5.90 -13.31
CA HIS A 268 -2.44 -6.28 -12.19
C HIS A 268 -3.53 -5.24 -11.90
N LEU A 269 -3.38 -4.01 -12.39
CA LEU A 269 -4.17 -2.84 -11.98
C LEU A 269 -5.68 -3.10 -12.00
N LEU A 270 -6.23 -3.67 -13.07
CA LEU A 270 -7.67 -3.92 -13.17
C LEU A 270 -8.16 -4.86 -12.06
N GLY A 271 -7.44 -5.96 -11.81
CA GLY A 271 -7.82 -6.91 -10.75
C GLY A 271 -7.69 -6.32 -9.34
N LEU A 272 -6.71 -5.44 -9.13
CA LEU A 272 -6.55 -4.73 -7.85
C LEU A 272 -7.69 -3.73 -7.62
N LEU A 273 -8.11 -3.03 -8.67
CA LEU A 273 -9.26 -2.11 -8.62
C LEU A 273 -10.57 -2.86 -8.36
N GLU A 274 -10.75 -4.05 -8.95
CA GLU A 274 -11.90 -4.92 -8.65
C GLU A 274 -11.91 -5.38 -7.19
N ASP A 275 -10.76 -5.77 -6.65
CA ASP A 275 -10.66 -6.16 -5.23
C ASP A 275 -10.94 -4.97 -4.30
N GLU A 276 -10.47 -3.76 -4.66
CA GLU A 276 -10.74 -2.53 -3.92
C GLU A 276 -12.24 -2.20 -3.93
N LEU A 277 -12.93 -2.33 -5.06
CA LEU A 277 -14.38 -2.14 -5.14
C LEU A 277 -15.14 -3.16 -4.29
N ASN A 278 -14.68 -4.41 -4.27
CA ASN A 278 -15.27 -5.48 -3.45
C ASN A 278 -15.10 -5.25 -1.94
N ARG A 279 -14.18 -4.35 -1.54
CA ARG A 279 -14.01 -3.92 -0.14
C ARG A 279 -15.23 -3.17 0.39
N GLY A 280 -16.02 -2.55 -0.49
CA GLY A 280 -17.24 -1.82 -0.14
C GLY A 280 -17.03 -0.46 0.53
N GLN A 281 -15.79 -0.02 0.68
CA GLN A 281 -15.43 1.25 1.31
C GLN A 281 -15.35 2.36 0.24
N PHE A 282 -16.51 2.72 -0.30
CA PHE A 282 -16.57 3.53 -1.53
C PHE A 282 -16.08 4.97 -1.35
N ASP A 283 -16.28 5.60 -0.20
CA ASP A 283 -15.79 6.98 0.03
C ASP A 283 -14.26 7.05 0.00
N GLU A 284 -13.59 6.08 0.60
CA GLU A 284 -12.13 5.92 0.51
C GLU A 284 -11.68 5.62 -0.91
N THR A 285 -12.38 4.68 -1.55
CA THR A 285 -12.09 4.24 -2.91
C THR A 285 -12.14 5.44 -3.86
N LEU A 286 -13.10 6.35 -3.68
CA LEU A 286 -13.21 7.56 -4.49
C LEU A 286 -12.06 8.56 -4.26
N VAL A 287 -11.53 8.67 -3.03
CA VAL A 287 -10.33 9.47 -2.75
C VAL A 287 -9.09 8.85 -3.42
N LEU A 288 -8.92 7.53 -3.26
CA LEU A 288 -7.85 6.78 -3.91
C LEU A 288 -7.90 6.96 -5.43
N LEU A 289 -9.06 6.73 -6.05
CA LEU A 289 -9.25 6.87 -7.49
C LEU A 289 -9.04 8.30 -7.98
N ALA A 290 -9.47 9.32 -7.22
CA ALA A 290 -9.18 10.70 -7.55
C ALA A 290 -7.67 10.98 -7.58
N ARG A 291 -6.92 10.44 -6.62
CA ARG A 291 -5.45 10.54 -6.58
C ARG A 291 -4.81 9.80 -7.75
N LEU A 292 -5.21 8.54 -8.03
CA LEU A 292 -4.69 7.76 -9.15
C LEU A 292 -4.97 8.44 -10.50
N ILE A 293 -6.18 8.99 -10.71
CA ILE A 293 -6.53 9.74 -11.93
C ILE A 293 -5.74 11.04 -12.03
N GLY A 294 -5.57 11.77 -10.93
CA GLY A 294 -4.74 12.98 -10.92
C GLY A 294 -3.28 12.70 -11.28
N ARG A 295 -2.79 11.51 -10.93
CA ARG A 295 -1.42 11.05 -11.14
C ARG A 295 -1.17 10.48 -12.54
N ASP A 296 -2.09 9.63 -13.03
CA ASP A 296 -1.92 8.83 -14.26
C ASP A 296 -2.78 9.32 -15.42
N GLY A 297 -3.64 10.30 -15.19
CA GLY A 297 -4.66 10.73 -16.13
C GLY A 297 -5.90 9.85 -16.11
N GLU A 298 -6.87 10.24 -16.94
CA GLU A 298 -8.15 9.54 -17.06
C GLU A 298 -8.03 8.35 -18.01
N THR A 299 -7.58 7.20 -17.48
CA THR A 299 -7.54 5.93 -18.22
C THR A 299 -8.88 5.21 -18.18
N GLY A 300 -9.10 4.29 -19.13
CA GLY A 300 -10.33 3.51 -19.22
C GLY A 300 -10.57 2.66 -17.97
N ARG A 301 -9.51 2.05 -17.42
CA ARG A 301 -9.59 1.25 -16.18
C ARG A 301 -9.91 2.09 -14.95
N LEU A 302 -9.29 3.26 -14.80
CA LEU A 302 -9.52 4.14 -13.64
C LEU A 302 -10.90 4.79 -13.68
N LEU A 303 -11.34 5.27 -14.86
CA LEU A 303 -12.69 5.80 -15.04
C LEU A 303 -13.75 4.71 -14.83
N PHE A 304 -13.52 3.51 -15.36
CA PHE A 304 -14.41 2.37 -15.08
C PHE A 304 -14.53 2.09 -13.58
N ALA A 305 -13.41 2.02 -12.85
CA ALA A 305 -13.43 1.79 -11.42
C ALA A 305 -14.14 2.92 -10.65
N ARG A 306 -13.95 4.19 -11.05
CA ARG A 306 -14.64 5.34 -10.43
C ARG A 306 -16.14 5.33 -10.70
N GLY A 307 -16.53 4.99 -11.92
CA GLY A 307 -17.93 4.79 -12.29
C GLY A 307 -18.57 3.67 -11.47
N GLU A 308 -17.88 2.54 -11.28
CA GLU A 308 -18.36 1.43 -10.44
C GLU A 308 -18.48 1.84 -8.97
N ALA A 309 -17.49 2.55 -8.42
CA ALA A 309 -17.54 3.04 -7.05
C ALA A 309 -18.76 3.95 -6.82
N CYS A 310 -19.00 4.92 -7.72
CA CYS A 310 -20.20 5.76 -7.68
C CYS A 310 -21.48 4.93 -7.82
N ARG A 311 -21.56 4.04 -8.81
CA ARG A 311 -22.74 3.21 -9.05
C ARG A 311 -23.10 2.34 -7.83
N LEU A 312 -22.10 1.77 -7.16
CA LEU A 312 -22.28 0.91 -6.00
C LEU A 312 -22.58 1.69 -4.72
N ARG A 313 -21.97 2.88 -4.54
CA ARG A 313 -22.25 3.76 -3.41
C ARG A 313 -23.68 4.33 -3.46
N GLY A 314 -24.14 4.73 -4.64
CA GLY A 314 -25.52 5.18 -4.86
C GLY A 314 -25.90 6.47 -4.13
N GLY A 315 -24.93 7.33 -3.81
CA GLY A 315 -25.15 8.64 -3.17
C GLY A 315 -25.75 9.68 -4.11
N GLU A 316 -26.03 10.87 -3.57
CA GLU A 316 -26.54 11.99 -4.37
C GLU A 316 -25.56 12.36 -5.50
N GLY A 317 -26.07 12.41 -6.74
CA GLY A 317 -25.27 12.71 -7.93
C GLY A 317 -24.41 11.55 -8.47
N ASP A 318 -24.32 10.42 -7.76
CA ASP A 318 -23.46 9.30 -8.17
C ASP A 318 -23.92 8.65 -9.48
N LEU A 319 -25.23 8.55 -9.72
CA LEU A 319 -25.73 7.97 -10.96
C LEU A 319 -25.26 8.79 -12.18
N THR A 320 -25.38 10.11 -12.11
CA THR A 320 -24.94 11.03 -13.17
C THR A 320 -23.43 10.92 -13.39
N ARG A 321 -22.65 10.89 -12.30
CA ARG A 321 -21.20 10.76 -12.36
C ARG A 321 -20.76 9.42 -12.93
N ALA A 322 -21.40 8.32 -12.53
CA ALA A 322 -21.12 6.99 -13.03
C ALA A 322 -21.39 6.89 -14.55
N ILE A 323 -22.50 7.44 -15.04
CA ILE A 323 -22.80 7.51 -16.47
C ILE A 323 -21.69 8.25 -17.22
N ALA A 324 -21.30 9.44 -16.75
CA ALA A 324 -20.25 10.23 -17.40
C ALA A 324 -18.90 9.50 -17.42
N ASP A 325 -18.52 8.85 -16.33
CA ASP A 325 -17.28 8.07 -16.23
C ASP A 325 -17.29 6.86 -17.17
N PHE A 326 -18.40 6.10 -17.24
CA PHE A 326 -18.48 4.95 -18.14
C PHE A 326 -18.55 5.35 -19.61
N GLU A 327 -19.24 6.45 -19.96
CA GLU A 327 -19.26 6.98 -21.32
C GLU A 327 -17.85 7.34 -21.78
N LYS A 328 -17.10 8.02 -20.93
CA LYS A 328 -15.72 8.39 -21.22
C LYS A 328 -14.81 7.16 -21.27
N ALA A 329 -14.92 6.26 -20.29
CA ALA A 329 -14.17 5.01 -20.28
C ALA A 329 -14.38 4.21 -21.57
N ALA A 330 -15.62 4.10 -22.04
CA ALA A 330 -15.97 3.38 -23.28
C ALA A 330 -15.29 3.92 -24.56
N THR A 331 -14.71 5.12 -24.52
CA THR A 331 -13.94 5.68 -25.64
C THR A 331 -12.45 5.35 -25.60
N LEU A 332 -11.96 4.80 -24.48
CA LEU A 332 -10.54 4.57 -24.22
C LEU A 332 -10.14 3.12 -24.48
N ALA A 333 -8.96 2.92 -25.05
CA ALA A 333 -8.49 1.62 -25.54
C ALA A 333 -8.28 0.58 -24.41
N ASP A 334 -7.93 1.03 -23.21
CA ASP A 334 -7.67 0.16 -22.07
C ASP A 334 -8.92 -0.14 -21.22
N ALA A 335 -10.09 0.36 -21.60
CA ALA A 335 -11.31 0.13 -20.84
C ALA A 335 -11.77 -1.33 -20.91
N PRO A 336 -12.19 -1.93 -19.78
CA PRO A 336 -12.75 -3.26 -19.79
C PRO A 336 -14.11 -3.27 -20.49
N ALA A 337 -14.45 -4.36 -21.18
CA ALA A 337 -15.75 -4.52 -21.83
C ALA A 337 -16.93 -4.28 -20.86
N ALA A 338 -16.73 -4.64 -19.58
CA ALA A 338 -17.67 -4.40 -18.49
C ALA A 338 -18.11 -2.93 -18.34
N ALA A 339 -17.33 -1.95 -18.81
CA ALA A 339 -17.74 -0.54 -18.82
C ALA A 339 -19.04 -0.31 -19.58
N HIS A 340 -19.25 -1.00 -20.72
CA HIS A 340 -20.49 -0.91 -21.49
C HIS A 340 -21.67 -1.57 -20.78
N ARG A 341 -21.44 -2.67 -20.06
CA ARG A 341 -22.46 -3.31 -19.23
C ARG A 341 -22.91 -2.38 -18.12
N SER A 342 -21.96 -1.82 -17.38
CA SER A 342 -22.25 -0.92 -16.26
C SER A 342 -22.90 0.38 -16.73
N LEU A 343 -22.48 0.92 -17.89
CA LEU A 343 -23.16 2.03 -18.54
C LEU A 343 -24.62 1.70 -18.85
N GLY A 344 -24.90 0.52 -19.42
CA GLY A 344 -26.26 0.07 -19.71
C GLY A 344 -27.14 0.02 -18.45
N LEU A 345 -26.61 -0.52 -17.35
CA LEU A 345 -27.30 -0.57 -16.06
C LEU A 345 -27.66 0.83 -15.55
N CYS A 346 -26.69 1.76 -15.58
CA CYS A 346 -26.91 3.12 -15.13
C CYS A 346 -27.90 3.89 -16.03
N LEU A 347 -27.79 3.77 -17.36
CA LEU A 347 -28.70 4.40 -18.31
C LEU A 347 -30.13 3.86 -18.17
N GLN A 348 -30.28 2.55 -17.92
CA GLN A 348 -31.58 1.95 -17.64
C GLN A 348 -32.19 2.50 -16.35
N ASN A 349 -31.39 2.63 -15.28
CA ASN A 349 -31.83 3.25 -14.03
C ASN A 349 -32.24 4.73 -14.22
N ALA A 350 -31.56 5.44 -15.12
CA ALA A 350 -31.91 6.81 -15.51
C ALA A 350 -33.11 6.91 -16.48
N GLY A 351 -33.75 5.80 -16.86
CA GLY A 351 -34.88 5.78 -17.80
C GLY A 351 -34.51 5.93 -19.28
N LEU A 352 -33.22 5.96 -19.61
CA LEU A 352 -32.70 6.15 -20.97
C LEU A 352 -32.63 4.83 -21.75
N ARG A 353 -33.80 4.21 -21.96
CA ARG A 353 -33.95 2.83 -22.48
C ARG A 353 -33.20 2.56 -23.79
N GLY A 354 -33.29 3.47 -24.76
CA GLY A 354 -32.63 3.31 -26.06
C GLY A 354 -31.11 3.24 -25.96
N ARG A 355 -30.53 4.16 -25.17
CA ARG A 355 -29.08 4.23 -24.93
C ARG A 355 -28.60 3.03 -24.10
N ALA A 356 -29.41 2.59 -23.12
CA ALA A 356 -29.11 1.41 -22.34
C ALA A 356 -29.01 0.15 -23.22
N ALA A 357 -29.96 -0.04 -24.14
CA ALA A 357 -29.95 -1.18 -25.06
C ALA A 357 -28.75 -1.16 -26.02
N GLU A 358 -28.30 0.01 -26.44
CA GLU A 358 -27.09 0.17 -27.25
C GLU A 358 -25.82 -0.21 -26.47
N ALA A 359 -25.68 0.30 -25.24
CA ALA A 359 -24.56 -0.03 -24.37
C ALA A 359 -24.48 -1.54 -24.08
N TYR A 360 -25.62 -2.18 -23.80
CA TYR A 360 -25.68 -3.64 -23.63
C TYR A 360 -25.29 -4.42 -24.89
N ARG A 361 -25.75 -4.00 -26.07
CA ARG A 361 -25.33 -4.63 -27.34
C ARG A 361 -23.82 -4.53 -27.53
N ARG A 362 -23.24 -3.36 -27.25
CA ARG A 362 -21.79 -3.17 -27.33
C ARG A 362 -21.02 -4.06 -26.36
N TYR A 363 -21.54 -4.27 -25.15
CA TYR A 363 -20.98 -5.24 -24.21
C TYR A 363 -20.98 -6.66 -24.79
N LEU A 364 -22.10 -7.11 -25.36
CA LEU A 364 -22.22 -8.45 -25.95
C LEU A 364 -21.27 -8.65 -27.14
N ASP A 365 -21.00 -7.61 -27.92
CA ASP A 365 -20.03 -7.67 -29.03
C ASP A 365 -18.59 -7.83 -28.51
N LEU A 366 -18.24 -7.15 -27.43
CA LEU A 366 -16.88 -7.14 -26.85
C LEU A 366 -16.61 -8.36 -25.96
N ALA A 367 -17.64 -8.90 -25.30
CA ALA A 367 -17.54 -10.04 -24.38
C ALA A 367 -18.65 -11.07 -24.65
N PRO A 368 -18.67 -11.72 -25.83
CA PRO A 368 -19.76 -12.61 -26.25
C PRO A 368 -19.91 -13.88 -25.39
N ASN A 369 -18.86 -14.24 -24.64
CA ASN A 369 -18.81 -15.39 -23.73
C ASN A 369 -18.71 -14.96 -22.25
N GLY A 370 -19.08 -13.71 -21.93
CA GLY A 370 -19.10 -13.21 -20.56
C GLY A 370 -20.10 -14.01 -19.68
N PRO A 371 -19.84 -14.12 -18.36
CA PRO A 371 -20.63 -14.96 -17.46
C PRO A 371 -22.10 -14.51 -17.29
N ASP A 372 -22.39 -13.28 -17.69
CA ASP A 372 -23.65 -12.56 -17.52
C ASP A 372 -24.36 -12.26 -18.86
N VAL A 373 -23.87 -12.79 -19.98
CA VAL A 373 -24.40 -12.53 -21.33
C VAL A 373 -25.90 -12.83 -21.44
N GLU A 374 -26.38 -13.93 -20.88
CA GLU A 374 -27.81 -14.29 -20.91
C GLU A 374 -28.68 -13.30 -20.11
N MET A 375 -28.17 -12.81 -18.98
CA MET A 375 -28.83 -11.78 -18.20
C MET A 375 -28.94 -10.49 -19.01
N ILE A 376 -27.86 -10.07 -19.66
CA ILE A 376 -27.85 -8.86 -20.49
C ILE A 376 -28.78 -8.98 -21.70
N ARG A 377 -28.85 -10.14 -22.36
CA ARG A 377 -29.82 -10.41 -23.43
C ARG A 377 -31.27 -10.25 -22.95
N THR A 378 -31.55 -10.67 -21.71
CA THR A 378 -32.86 -10.52 -21.08
C THR A 378 -33.19 -9.05 -20.82
N TYR A 379 -32.22 -8.26 -20.34
CA TYR A 379 -32.41 -6.82 -20.15
C TYR A 379 -32.73 -6.09 -21.46
N ILE A 380 -32.02 -6.40 -22.56
CA ILE A 380 -32.31 -5.80 -23.88
C ILE A 380 -33.75 -6.08 -24.31
N LYS A 381 -34.23 -7.33 -24.17
CA LYS A 381 -35.62 -7.69 -24.50
C LYS A 381 -36.62 -6.89 -23.66
N GLY A 382 -36.39 -6.77 -22.35
CA GLY A 382 -37.24 -6.00 -21.44
C GLY A 382 -37.30 -4.49 -21.79
N LEU A 383 -36.25 -3.94 -22.36
CA LEU A 383 -36.20 -2.55 -22.82
C LEU A 383 -37.00 -2.30 -24.11
N GLN A 384 -37.30 -3.34 -24.89
CA GLN A 384 -38.03 -3.26 -26.16
C GLN A 384 -39.54 -3.51 -26.02
N SER A 385 -39.96 -4.16 -24.94
CA SER A 385 -41.35 -4.61 -24.71
C SER A 385 -42.25 -3.61 -23.96
N SER A 386 -41.78 -2.39 -23.73
CA SER A 386 -42.51 -1.30 -23.04
C SER A 386 -41.99 0.02 -23.56
#